data_AF-A0A349MKY8-F1
#
_entry.id   AF-A0A349MKY8-F1
#
_cell.length_a   1.000
_cell.length_b   1.000
_cell.length_c   1.000
_cell.angle_alpha   90.00
_cell.angle_beta   90.00
_cell.angle_gamma   90.00
#
_symmetry.space_group_name_H-M   'P 1'
#
loop_
_entity.id
_entity.type
_entity.pdbx_description
1 polymer ?
#
loop_
_entity_poly.entity_id
_entity_poly.type
_entity_poly.pdbx_seq_one_letter_code
_entity_poly.pdbx_strand_id
1 'polypeptide(L)'
;MAVIRNIFAVLGLVTLLAGGYAFVAIAPIMSEFDPGYMEIYKDFATKLLTTKDPGEAMMWAVPVEDPSLKVEDVKESLKSLAVQNNFLYVGESAFYKQVEAVTGQPYRHIAFLSFCDAKVGKMMADYRDAYTGFMPCRVSVVEDKNGKLWLYSMNLDMMIHGGKRLPEELRTEALRVRNVIWKMLQGAAKGEF
;
A
#
# COMPACT_ATOMS: atom_id res chain seq x y z
N MET A 1 -28.75 24.96 42.02
CA MET A 1 -27.32 24.62 41.97
C MET A 1 -27.02 23.14 42.26
N ALA A 2 -27.59 22.52 43.31
CA ALA A 2 -27.31 21.11 43.64
C ALA A 2 -27.74 20.09 42.55
N VAL A 3 -28.88 20.31 41.90
CA VAL A 3 -29.41 19.39 40.85
C VAL A 3 -28.50 19.32 39.63
N ILE A 4 -28.00 20.47 39.14
CA ILE A 4 -27.08 20.54 37.99
C ILE A 4 -25.75 19.84 38.32
N ARG A 5 -25.21 20.05 39.52
CA ARG A 5 -23.98 19.38 39.99
C ARG A 5 -24.15 17.86 40.04
N ASN A 6 -25.30 17.37 40.49
CA ASN A 6 -25.58 15.93 40.55
C ASN A 6 -25.74 15.32 39.15
N ILE A 7 -26.32 16.04 38.19
CA ILE A 7 -26.40 15.59 36.79
C ILE A 7 -25.00 15.44 36.18
N PHE A 8 -24.11 16.43 36.35
CA PHE A 8 -22.73 16.32 35.88
C PHE A 8 -21.94 15.22 36.59
N ALA A 9 -22.18 15.00 37.88
CA ALA A 9 -21.55 13.90 38.62
C ALA A 9 -21.99 12.52 38.09
N VAL A 10 -23.28 12.35 37.78
CA VAL A 10 -23.81 11.13 37.17
C VAL A 10 -23.28 10.94 35.75
N LEU A 11 -23.27 11.99 34.92
CA LEU A 11 -22.69 11.93 33.57
C LEU A 11 -21.20 11.59 33.61
N GLY A 12 -20.44 12.17 34.54
CA GLY A 12 -19.03 11.85 34.76
C GLY A 12 -18.84 10.39 35.17
N LEU A 13 -19.64 9.89 36.12
CA LEU A 13 -19.60 8.50 36.55
C LEU A 13 -19.96 7.54 35.41
N VAL A 14 -21.02 7.83 34.66
CA VAL A 14 -21.41 7.02 33.49
C VAL A 14 -20.32 7.02 32.43
N THR A 15 -19.66 8.16 32.18
CA THR A 15 -18.55 8.25 31.23
C THR A 15 -17.35 7.45 31.69
N LEU A 16 -17.00 7.49 32.98
CA LEU A 16 -15.90 6.70 33.55
C LEU A 16 -16.20 5.20 33.53
N LEU A 17 -17.43 4.79 33.86
CA LEU A 17 -17.85 3.39 33.80
C LEU A 17 -17.89 2.87 32.36
N ALA A 18 -18.43 3.66 31.43
CA ALA A 18 -18.43 3.33 30.00
C ALA A 18 -17.01 3.26 29.43
N GLY A 19 -16.15 4.22 29.77
CA GLY A 19 -14.74 4.24 29.37
C GLY A 19 -13.95 3.07 29.94
N GLY A 20 -14.16 2.74 31.22
CA GLY A 20 -13.56 1.59 31.86
C GLY A 20 -14.00 0.26 31.24
N TYR A 21 -15.30 0.09 30.98
CA TYR A 21 -15.83 -1.08 30.28
C TYR A 21 -15.28 -1.19 28.85
N ALA A 22 -15.30 -0.09 28.10
CA ALA A 22 -14.73 -0.03 26.75
C ALA A 22 -13.24 -0.38 26.77
N PHE A 23 -12.47 0.11 27.75
CA PHE A 23 -11.06 -0.23 27.89
C PHE A 23 -10.85 -1.74 28.13
N VAL A 24 -11.61 -2.35 29.05
CA VAL A 24 -11.50 -3.80 29.32
C VAL A 24 -11.91 -4.64 28.11
N ALA A 25 -12.92 -4.20 27.35
CA ALA A 25 -13.37 -4.89 26.15
C ALA A 25 -12.40 -4.73 24.96
N ILE A 26 -11.78 -3.55 24.82
CA ILE A 26 -10.93 -3.20 23.68
C ILE A 26 -9.48 -3.64 23.90
N ALA A 27 -8.95 -3.58 25.12
CA ALA A 27 -7.56 -3.94 25.45
C ALA A 27 -7.10 -5.30 24.87
N PRO A 28 -7.85 -6.42 25.00
CA PRO A 28 -7.42 -7.69 24.42
C PRO A 28 -7.40 -7.65 22.89
N ILE A 29 -8.38 -6.99 22.26
CA ILE A 29 -8.45 -6.83 20.81
C ILE A 29 -7.22 -6.05 20.30
N MET A 30 -6.87 -4.94 20.96
CA MET A 30 -5.70 -4.13 20.58
C MET A 30 -4.39 -4.89 20.75
N SER A 31 -4.32 -5.84 21.68
CA SER A 31 -3.12 -6.66 21.91
C SER A 31 -2.84 -7.64 20.77
N GLU A 32 -3.83 -7.94 19.91
CA GLU A 32 -3.64 -8.79 18.74
C GLU A 32 -3.09 -8.04 17.52
N PHE A 33 -3.16 -6.72 17.50
CA PHE A 33 -2.65 -5.91 16.40
C PHE A 33 -1.12 -5.91 16.36
N ASP A 34 -0.54 -5.77 15.17
CA ASP A 34 0.89 -5.58 15.01
C ASP A 34 1.34 -4.31 15.74
N PRO A 35 2.47 -4.29 16.48
CA PRO A 35 2.91 -3.10 17.22
C PRO A 35 3.00 -1.81 16.38
N GLY A 36 3.22 -1.91 15.07
CA GLY A 36 3.27 -0.79 14.13
C GLY A 36 1.91 -0.24 13.70
N TYR A 37 0.78 -0.83 14.11
CA TYR A 37 -0.55 -0.46 13.60
C TYR A 37 -0.87 1.02 13.81
N MET A 38 -0.56 1.57 14.99
CA MET A 38 -0.84 2.98 15.30
C MET A 38 -0.10 3.94 14.37
N GLU A 39 1.16 3.66 14.07
CA GLU A 39 1.98 4.49 13.20
C GLU A 39 1.42 4.48 11.77
N ILE A 40 1.06 3.30 11.28
CA ILE A 40 0.51 3.14 9.94
C ILE A 40 -0.87 3.77 9.78
N TYR A 41 -1.78 3.60 10.75
CA TYR A 41 -3.07 4.28 10.70
C TYR A 41 -2.94 5.79 10.84
N LYS A 42 -1.93 6.28 11.59
CA LYS A 42 -1.65 7.72 11.67
C LYS A 42 -1.09 8.26 10.35
N ASP A 43 -0.16 7.57 9.71
CA ASP A 43 0.36 7.95 8.39
C ASP A 43 -0.76 7.97 7.34
N PHE A 44 -1.56 6.90 7.30
CA PHE A 44 -2.74 6.82 6.43
C PHE A 44 -3.72 7.96 6.70
N ALA A 45 -4.09 8.21 7.96
CA ALA A 45 -5.01 9.30 8.31
C ALA A 45 -4.43 10.67 7.92
N THR A 46 -3.13 10.88 8.14
CA THR A 46 -2.46 12.12 7.75
C THR A 46 -2.54 12.32 6.24
N LYS A 47 -2.18 11.30 5.45
CA LYS A 47 -2.26 11.33 3.99
C LYS A 47 -3.69 11.48 3.49
N LEU A 48 -4.66 10.80 4.10
CA LEU A 48 -6.07 10.92 3.75
C LEU A 48 -6.59 12.33 4.00
N LEU A 49 -6.21 12.95 5.12
CA LEU A 49 -6.64 14.31 5.44
C LEU A 49 -5.98 15.37 4.53
N THR A 50 -4.75 15.14 4.07
CA THR A 50 -4.05 16.06 3.15
C THR A 50 -4.50 15.91 1.71
N THR A 51 -4.60 14.67 1.21
CA THR A 51 -4.99 14.37 -0.19
C THR A 51 -6.50 14.38 -0.40
N LYS A 52 -7.27 14.12 0.67
CA LYS A 52 -8.73 13.86 0.62
C LYS A 52 -9.10 12.67 -0.27
N ASP A 53 -8.15 11.79 -0.56
CA ASP A 53 -8.34 10.63 -1.42
C ASP A 53 -7.74 9.37 -0.76
N PRO A 54 -8.56 8.35 -0.43
CA PRO A 54 -8.05 7.12 0.18
C PRO A 54 -7.19 6.29 -0.78
N GLY A 55 -7.45 6.37 -2.09
CA GLY A 55 -6.63 5.74 -3.11
C GLY A 55 -5.23 6.32 -3.11
N GLU A 56 -5.08 7.64 -3.05
CA GLU A 56 -3.74 8.26 -2.92
C GLU A 56 -3.07 7.89 -1.59
N ALA A 57 -3.83 7.91 -0.49
CA ALA A 57 -3.28 7.62 0.84
C ALA A 57 -2.76 6.18 1.01
N MET A 58 -3.28 5.22 0.25
CA MET A 58 -2.86 3.81 0.27
C MET A 58 -1.71 3.48 -0.69
N MET A 59 -1.27 4.43 -1.50
CA MET A 59 -0.30 4.17 -2.57
C MET A 59 1.04 4.83 -2.28
N TRP A 60 2.10 4.19 -2.72
CA TRP A 60 3.36 4.86 -3.01
C TRP A 60 3.28 5.51 -4.38
N ALA A 61 3.78 6.74 -4.47
CA ALA A 61 3.88 7.51 -5.70
C ALA A 61 5.31 8.03 -5.83
N VAL A 62 6.02 7.62 -6.88
CA VAL A 62 7.39 8.03 -7.14
C VAL A 62 7.45 8.65 -8.54
N PRO A 63 7.75 9.95 -8.67
CA PRO A 63 7.94 10.56 -9.98
C PRO A 63 9.24 10.06 -10.59
N VAL A 64 9.25 9.83 -11.90
CA VAL A 64 10.51 9.65 -12.64
C VAL A 64 11.28 10.97 -12.61
N GLU A 65 12.55 10.90 -12.22
CA GLU A 65 13.41 12.06 -11.94
C GLU A 65 14.01 12.64 -13.22
N ASP A 66 14.50 11.77 -14.12
CA ASP A 66 15.11 12.18 -15.38
C ASP A 66 14.03 12.29 -16.49
N PRO A 67 13.77 13.49 -17.03
CA PRO A 67 12.77 13.70 -18.08
C PRO A 67 13.16 13.11 -19.44
N SER A 68 14.41 12.67 -19.62
CA SER A 68 14.86 12.00 -20.85
C SER A 68 14.51 10.52 -20.89
N LEU A 69 14.20 9.91 -19.73
CA LEU A 69 13.79 8.51 -19.66
C LEU A 69 12.45 8.29 -20.34
N LYS A 70 12.42 7.31 -21.24
CA LYS A 70 11.19 6.88 -21.91
C LYS A 70 10.51 5.81 -21.07
N VAL A 71 9.22 5.62 -21.36
CA VAL A 71 8.39 4.56 -20.76
C VAL A 71 9.07 3.20 -20.81
N GLU A 72 9.65 2.81 -21.95
CA GLU A 72 10.29 1.50 -22.08
C GLU A 72 11.57 1.40 -21.26
N ASP A 73 12.37 2.46 -21.15
CA ASP A 73 13.56 2.48 -20.29
C ASP A 73 13.18 2.21 -18.82
N VAL A 74 12.11 2.86 -18.36
CA VAL A 74 11.57 2.68 -16.99
C VAL A 74 11.04 1.25 -16.80
N LYS A 75 10.35 0.68 -17.80
CA LYS A 75 9.84 -0.69 -17.75
C LYS A 75 10.95 -1.73 -17.76
N GLU A 76 12.00 -1.52 -18.55
CA GLU A 76 13.18 -2.39 -18.59
C GLU A 76 13.97 -2.32 -17.28
N SER A 77 14.15 -1.12 -16.73
CA SER A 77 14.72 -0.92 -15.40
C SER A 77 13.94 -1.68 -14.32
N LEU A 78 12.61 -1.56 -14.28
CA LEU A 78 11.76 -2.31 -13.34
C LEU A 78 11.97 -3.83 -13.48
N LYS A 79 12.04 -4.35 -14.70
CA LYS A 79 12.28 -5.79 -14.96
C LYS A 79 13.68 -6.22 -14.51
N SER A 80 14.71 -5.41 -14.78
CA SER A 80 16.08 -5.68 -14.38
C SER A 80 16.23 -5.69 -12.86
N LEU A 81 15.73 -4.65 -12.19
CA LEU A 81 15.72 -4.54 -10.73
C LEU A 81 14.92 -5.68 -10.09
N ALA A 82 13.82 -6.13 -10.69
CA ALA A 82 13.08 -7.29 -10.22
C ALA A 82 13.94 -8.56 -10.24
N VAL A 83 14.60 -8.85 -11.37
CA VAL A 83 15.46 -10.04 -11.53
C VAL A 83 16.61 -10.03 -10.51
N GLN A 84 17.27 -8.89 -10.30
CA GLN A 84 18.35 -8.76 -9.31
C GLN A 84 17.89 -9.07 -7.87
N ASN A 85 16.60 -8.88 -7.57
CA ASN A 85 16.03 -9.09 -6.24
C ASN A 85 15.18 -10.38 -6.17
N ASN A 86 15.38 -11.32 -7.11
CA ASN A 86 14.65 -12.59 -7.19
C ASN A 86 13.12 -12.45 -7.35
N PHE A 87 12.67 -11.40 -8.03
CA PHE A 87 11.27 -11.23 -8.42
C PHE A 87 11.09 -11.59 -9.89
N LEU A 88 10.08 -12.42 -10.15
CA LEU A 88 9.73 -12.81 -11.51
C LEU A 88 8.76 -11.79 -12.10
N TYR A 89 9.02 -11.37 -13.34
CA TYR A 89 8.05 -10.64 -14.13
C TYR A 89 6.95 -11.60 -14.62
N VAL A 90 5.72 -11.35 -14.18
CA VAL A 90 4.55 -12.21 -14.45
C VAL A 90 3.81 -11.77 -15.71
N GLY A 91 3.82 -10.46 -15.99
CA GLY A 91 3.17 -9.92 -17.17
C GLY A 91 2.90 -8.43 -17.08
N GLU A 92 2.38 -7.90 -18.19
CA GLU A 92 1.98 -6.50 -18.33
C GLU A 92 0.56 -6.43 -18.88
N SER A 93 -0.23 -5.54 -18.29
CA SER A 93 -1.50 -5.11 -18.85
C SER A 93 -1.35 -3.69 -19.39
N ALA A 94 -1.29 -3.56 -20.72
CA ALA A 94 -1.21 -2.29 -21.42
C ALA A 94 -2.59 -1.60 -21.46
N PHE A 95 -2.96 -0.97 -20.35
CA PHE A 95 -4.29 -0.35 -20.18
C PHE A 95 -4.57 0.72 -21.23
N TYR A 96 -3.57 1.52 -21.60
CA TYR A 96 -3.72 2.55 -22.63
C TYR A 96 -4.22 1.98 -23.97
N LYS A 97 -3.65 0.85 -24.43
CA LYS A 97 -4.10 0.18 -25.67
C LYS A 97 -5.53 -0.33 -25.57
N GLN A 98 -5.94 -0.80 -24.39
CA GLN A 98 -7.32 -1.26 -24.17
C GLN A 98 -8.30 -0.10 -24.24
N VAL A 99 -7.96 1.05 -23.65
CA VAL A 99 -8.76 2.27 -23.73
C VAL A 99 -8.87 2.75 -25.18
N GLU A 100 -7.74 2.79 -25.91
CA GLU A 100 -7.73 3.14 -27.34
C GLU A 100 -8.61 2.21 -28.18
N ALA A 101 -8.51 0.90 -27.95
CA ALA A 101 -9.30 -0.09 -28.68
C ALA A 101 -10.81 0.02 -28.42
N VAL A 102 -11.21 0.35 -27.20
CA VAL A 102 -12.63 0.46 -26.81
C VAL A 102 -13.23 1.81 -27.20
N THR A 103 -12.47 2.89 -27.10
CA THR A 103 -12.97 4.26 -27.31
C THR A 103 -12.69 4.81 -28.72
N GLY A 104 -11.74 4.22 -29.44
CA GLY A 104 -11.28 4.71 -30.75
C GLY A 104 -10.45 5.99 -30.70
N GLN A 105 -10.06 6.46 -29.50
CA GLN A 105 -9.31 7.71 -29.30
C GLN A 105 -7.94 7.41 -28.67
N PRO A 106 -6.88 8.14 -29.05
CA PRO A 106 -5.57 8.04 -28.40
C PRO A 106 -5.67 8.24 -26.88
N TYR A 107 -4.85 7.51 -26.12
CA TYR A 107 -4.84 7.62 -24.66
C TYR A 107 -3.42 7.71 -24.10
N ARG A 108 -3.24 8.49 -23.03
CA ARG A 108 -1.94 8.64 -22.34
C ARG A 108 -1.42 7.29 -21.85
N HIS A 109 -0.10 7.14 -21.75
CA HIS A 109 0.47 5.85 -21.35
C HIS A 109 0.07 5.49 -19.91
N ILE A 110 -0.57 4.33 -19.76
CA ILE A 110 -0.82 3.67 -18.47
C ILE A 110 -0.65 2.18 -18.70
N ALA A 111 0.29 1.56 -18.01
CA ALA A 111 0.51 0.12 -18.03
C ALA A 111 0.70 -0.41 -16.62
N PHE A 112 0.23 -1.64 -16.38
CA PHE A 112 0.36 -2.32 -15.10
C PHE A 112 1.33 -3.49 -15.26
N LEU A 113 2.50 -3.39 -14.63
CA LEU A 113 3.48 -4.46 -14.59
C LEU A 113 3.30 -5.28 -13.32
N SER A 114 3.31 -6.59 -13.46
CA SER A 114 3.09 -7.54 -12.39
C SER A 114 4.37 -8.31 -12.08
N PHE A 115 4.74 -8.35 -10.80
CA PHE A 115 5.92 -9.02 -10.30
C PHE A 115 5.58 -9.93 -9.12
N CYS A 116 6.26 -11.06 -8.99
CA CYS A 116 6.00 -12.00 -7.91
C CYS A 116 7.24 -12.79 -7.51
N ASP A 117 7.44 -12.93 -6.19
CA ASP A 117 8.18 -14.05 -5.63
C ASP A 117 7.17 -15.16 -5.31
N ALA A 118 7.16 -16.22 -6.11
CA ALA A 118 6.17 -17.29 -5.99
C ALA A 118 6.24 -18.05 -4.64
N LYS A 119 7.42 -18.10 -4.00
CA LYS A 119 7.56 -18.76 -2.70
C LYS A 119 6.86 -17.96 -1.62
N VAL A 120 7.10 -16.65 -1.58
CA VAL A 120 6.42 -15.76 -0.64
C VAL A 120 4.94 -15.65 -0.96
N GLY A 121 4.58 -15.59 -2.24
CA GLY A 121 3.18 -15.58 -2.69
C GLY A 121 2.40 -16.80 -2.18
N LYS A 122 2.99 -18.00 -2.23
CA LYS A 122 2.42 -19.20 -1.63
C LYS A 122 2.21 -19.06 -0.12
N MET A 123 3.23 -18.59 0.62
CA MET A 123 3.12 -18.41 2.08
C MET A 123 2.01 -17.43 2.45
N MET A 124 1.88 -16.34 1.69
CA MET A 124 0.84 -15.33 1.89
C MET A 124 -0.56 -15.89 1.61
N ALA A 125 -0.73 -16.64 0.52
CA ALA A 125 -2.01 -17.25 0.14
C ALA A 125 -2.43 -18.32 1.17
N ASP A 126 -1.51 -19.21 1.57
CA ASP A 126 -1.77 -20.27 2.54
C ASP A 126 -2.10 -19.72 3.94
N TYR A 127 -1.53 -18.57 4.32
CA TYR A 127 -1.86 -17.92 5.58
C TYR A 127 -3.25 -17.28 5.55
N ARG A 128 -3.60 -16.61 4.44
CA ARG A 128 -4.91 -16.00 4.24
C ARG A 128 -5.23 -15.79 2.77
N ASP A 129 -6.22 -16.51 2.26
CA ASP A 129 -6.67 -16.42 0.86
C ASP A 129 -6.96 -14.98 0.39
N ALA A 130 -7.49 -14.13 1.27
CA ALA A 130 -7.78 -12.72 0.96
C ALA A 130 -6.54 -11.92 0.52
N TYR A 131 -5.32 -12.35 0.87
CA TYR A 131 -4.10 -11.70 0.43
C TYR A 131 -3.85 -11.85 -1.07
N THR A 132 -4.49 -12.80 -1.75
CA THR A 132 -4.42 -12.95 -3.20
C THR A 132 -4.99 -11.73 -3.94
N GLY A 133 -5.87 -10.94 -3.31
CA GLY A 133 -6.35 -9.66 -3.86
C GLY A 133 -5.26 -8.60 -4.04
N PHE A 134 -4.12 -8.75 -3.36
CA PHE A 134 -2.95 -7.87 -3.47
C PHE A 134 -1.83 -8.48 -4.33
N MET A 135 -2.06 -9.68 -4.86
CA MET A 135 -1.09 -10.43 -5.66
C MET A 135 -1.51 -10.46 -7.13
N PRO A 136 -0.55 -10.51 -8.08
CA PRO A 136 0.89 -10.25 -7.88
C PRO A 136 1.16 -8.79 -7.49
N CYS A 137 2.37 -8.50 -6.99
CA CYS A 137 2.79 -7.14 -6.69
C CYS A 137 2.78 -6.30 -7.98
N ARG A 138 1.99 -5.23 -7.99
CA ARG A 138 1.76 -4.42 -9.19
C ARG A 138 2.46 -3.08 -9.10
N VAL A 139 3.21 -2.74 -10.14
CA VAL A 139 3.74 -1.40 -10.38
C VAL A 139 3.05 -0.82 -11.61
N SER A 140 2.39 0.32 -11.47
CA SER A 140 1.84 1.05 -12.62
C SER A 140 2.85 2.08 -13.13
N VAL A 141 3.12 2.08 -14.43
CA VAL A 141 3.86 3.13 -15.13
C VAL A 141 2.83 4.04 -15.78
N VAL A 142 2.78 5.30 -15.35
CA VAL A 142 1.73 6.26 -15.72
C VAL A 142 2.36 7.52 -16.24
N GLU A 143 1.99 7.93 -17.44
CA GLU A 143 2.18 9.29 -17.92
C GLU A 143 1.03 10.15 -17.39
N ASP A 144 1.31 11.14 -16.55
CA ASP A 144 0.32 12.05 -15.99
C ASP A 144 -0.29 12.98 -17.06
N LYS A 145 -1.23 13.84 -16.66
CA LYS A 145 -1.91 14.76 -17.58
C LYS A 145 -0.98 15.83 -18.18
N ASN A 146 0.22 15.99 -17.63
CA ASN A 146 1.24 16.95 -18.07
C ASN A 146 2.38 16.26 -18.84
N GLY A 147 2.29 14.95 -19.10
CA GLY A 147 3.32 14.17 -19.78
C GLY A 147 4.45 13.66 -18.88
N LYS A 148 4.38 13.86 -17.55
CA LYS A 148 5.40 13.37 -16.63
C LYS A 148 5.15 11.91 -16.26
N LEU A 149 6.20 11.10 -16.25
CA LEU A 149 6.11 9.70 -15.83
C LEU A 149 6.10 9.56 -14.30
N TRP A 150 5.24 8.69 -13.81
CA TRP A 150 5.07 8.33 -12.42
C TRP A 150 4.97 6.82 -12.26
N LEU A 151 5.53 6.34 -11.16
CA LEU A 151 5.43 4.96 -10.71
C LEU A 151 4.54 4.91 -9.50
N TYR A 152 3.55 4.01 -9.52
CA TYR A 152 2.72 3.75 -8.35
C TYR A 152 2.70 2.27 -8.00
N SER A 153 2.64 1.99 -6.71
CA SER A 153 2.39 0.66 -6.16
C SER A 153 1.59 0.83 -4.87
N MET A 154 0.82 -0.18 -4.50
CA MET A 154 0.19 -0.20 -3.19
C MET A 154 1.27 -0.17 -2.10
N ASN A 155 1.04 0.66 -1.08
CA ASN A 155 1.87 0.67 0.12
C ASN A 155 1.57 -0.60 0.95
N LEU A 156 2.51 -1.55 0.91
CA LEU A 156 2.37 -2.82 1.63
C LEU A 156 2.44 -2.67 3.15
N ASP A 157 2.86 -1.52 3.69
CA ASP A 157 2.92 -1.29 5.14
C ASP A 157 1.55 -1.45 5.80
N MET A 158 0.47 -1.00 5.13
CA MET A 158 -0.89 -1.20 5.63
C MET A 158 -1.27 -2.67 5.70
N MET A 159 -0.85 -3.48 4.75
CA MET A 159 -1.12 -4.92 4.75
C MET A 159 -0.31 -5.64 5.84
N ILE A 160 0.95 -5.23 6.07
CA ILE A 160 1.87 -5.88 7.01
C ILE A 160 1.55 -5.49 8.47
N HIS A 161 1.28 -4.21 8.72
CA HIS A 161 1.18 -3.65 10.07
C HIS A 161 -0.24 -3.19 10.45
N GLY A 162 -1.16 -3.05 9.49
CA GLY A 162 -2.49 -2.47 9.75
C GLY A 162 -3.50 -3.43 10.42
N GLY A 163 -3.10 -4.66 10.73
CA GLY A 163 -4.00 -5.67 11.28
C GLY A 163 -3.32 -6.57 12.30
N LYS A 164 -3.84 -7.80 12.42
CA LYS A 164 -3.25 -8.83 13.27
C LYS A 164 -1.80 -9.10 12.87
N ARG A 165 -0.92 -9.21 13.87
CA ARG A 165 0.50 -9.50 13.65
C ARG A 165 0.68 -10.77 12.82
N LEU A 166 1.50 -10.66 11.76
CA LEU A 166 1.87 -11.80 10.93
C LEU A 166 2.80 -12.77 11.71
N PRO A 167 2.76 -14.08 11.42
CA PRO A 167 3.77 -15.02 11.88
C PRO A 167 5.18 -14.52 11.51
N GLU A 168 6.16 -14.75 12.38
CA GLU A 168 7.48 -14.09 12.28
C GLU A 168 8.20 -14.35 10.95
N GLU A 169 8.12 -15.58 10.43
CA GLU A 169 8.68 -15.94 9.12
C GLU A 169 7.95 -15.21 7.98
N LEU A 170 6.61 -15.21 7.99
CA LEU A 170 5.81 -14.52 6.99
C LEU A 170 6.03 -13.01 7.03
N ARG A 171 6.16 -12.43 8.23
CA ARG A 171 6.47 -11.01 8.44
C ARG A 171 7.80 -10.64 7.83
N THR A 172 8.83 -11.44 8.06
CA THR A 172 10.18 -11.23 7.52
C THR A 172 10.16 -11.23 5.99
N GLU A 173 9.52 -12.22 5.39
CA GLU A 173 9.40 -12.30 3.94
C GLU A 173 8.52 -11.20 3.34
N ALA A 174 7.42 -10.83 4.00
CA ALA A 174 6.57 -9.72 3.56
C ALA A 174 7.32 -8.38 3.60
N LEU A 175 8.12 -8.13 4.65
CA LEU A 175 8.98 -6.94 4.73
C LEU A 175 10.06 -6.95 3.65
N ARG A 176 10.65 -8.10 3.34
CA ARG A 176 11.59 -8.23 2.22
C ARG A 176 10.92 -7.86 0.90
N VAL A 177 9.75 -8.44 0.60
CA VAL A 177 8.96 -8.14 -0.61
C VAL A 177 8.64 -6.65 -0.71
N ARG A 178 8.14 -6.06 0.38
CA ARG A 178 7.86 -4.63 0.52
C ARG A 178 9.08 -3.77 0.19
N ASN A 179 10.25 -4.11 0.73
CA ASN A 179 11.50 -3.38 0.48
C ASN A 179 12.00 -3.53 -0.96
N VAL A 180 11.84 -4.70 -1.56
CA VAL A 180 12.18 -4.93 -2.98
C VAL A 180 11.31 -4.06 -3.88
N ILE A 181 10.00 -4.04 -3.68
CA ILE A 181 9.10 -3.18 -4.46
C ILE A 181 9.46 -1.71 -4.29
N TRP A 182 9.72 -1.26 -3.06
CA TRP A 182 10.14 0.11 -2.81
C TRP A 182 11.45 0.46 -3.54
N LYS A 183 12.46 -0.42 -3.47
CA LYS A 183 13.73 -0.26 -4.18
C LYS A 183 13.54 -0.24 -5.69
N MET A 184 12.68 -1.08 -6.24
CA MET A 184 12.34 -1.09 -7.67
C MET A 184 11.73 0.24 -8.11
N LEU A 185 10.78 0.80 -7.34
CA LEU A 185 10.18 2.10 -7.66
C LEU A 185 11.24 3.21 -7.64
N GLN A 186 12.09 3.26 -6.62
CA GLN A 186 13.13 4.29 -6.51
C GLN A 186 14.20 4.17 -7.58
N GLY A 187 14.70 2.95 -7.84
CA GLY A 187 15.73 2.71 -8.85
C GLY A 187 15.20 3.00 -10.26
N ALA A 188 13.99 2.55 -10.58
CA ALA A 188 13.40 2.79 -11.90
C ALA A 188 13.02 4.26 -12.13
N ALA A 189 12.62 4.98 -11.09
CA ALA A 189 12.43 6.42 -11.18
C ALA A 189 13.72 7.18 -11.54
N LYS A 190 14.89 6.59 -11.26
CA LYS A 190 16.22 7.14 -11.57
C LYS A 190 16.87 6.53 -12.82
N GLY A 191 16.24 5.54 -13.45
CA GLY A 191 16.81 4.80 -14.59
C GLY A 191 17.96 3.86 -14.21
N GLU A 192 17.99 3.37 -12.95
CA GLU A 192 18.96 2.35 -12.49
C GLU A 192 18.59 0.95 -13.02
N PHE A 193 19.56 0.06 -13.22
CA PHE A 193 19.30 -1.30 -13.74
C PHE A 193 19.73 -2.40 -12.80
#